data_AF-A0A952DQK5-F1
#
_entry.id   AF-A0A952DQK5-F1
#
_cell.length_a   1.000
_cell.length_b   1.000
_cell.length_c   1.000
_cell.angle_alpha   90.00
_cell.angle_beta   90.00
_cell.angle_gamma   90.00
#
_symmetry.space_group_name_H-M   'P 1'
#
loop_
_entity.id
_entity.type
_entity.pdbx_description
1 polymer ?
#
loop_
_entity_poly.entity_id
_entity_poly.type
_entity_poly.pdbx_seq_one_letter_code
_entity_poly.pdbx_strand_id
1 'polypeptide(L)'
;YFDIAADHDGVLSNAFKDSPVRFCVVSFTSDWLFPTSESRAIVHALNAAGARVSFAEIVTDKGHDAFLLDEPELFAIVRGFLEAARKACGLEP
;
A
#
# COMPACT_ATOMS: atom_id res chain seq x y z
N TYR A 1 12.67 -7.33 -13.85
CA TYR A 1 11.22 -7.22 -13.63
C TYR A 1 10.81 -8.33 -12.69
N PHE A 2 10.08 -8.02 -11.62
CA PHE A 2 9.62 -8.99 -10.63
C PHE A 2 8.11 -9.13 -10.78
N ASP A 3 7.62 -10.34 -10.97
CA ASP A 3 6.21 -10.64 -11.17
C ASP A 3 5.71 -11.57 -10.06
N ILE A 4 4.96 -11.00 -9.12
CA ILE A 4 4.36 -11.75 -8.00
C ILE A 4 3.34 -12.76 -8.53
N ALA A 5 2.62 -12.44 -9.61
CA ALA A 5 1.54 -13.30 -10.10
C ALA A 5 2.08 -14.60 -10.74
N ALA A 6 3.34 -14.62 -11.16
CA ALA A 6 3.97 -15.77 -11.81
C ALA A 6 3.94 -17.05 -10.94
N ASP A 7 4.12 -16.91 -9.63
CA ASP A 7 4.06 -18.03 -8.67
C ASP A 7 2.63 -18.39 -8.24
N HIS A 8 1.63 -17.69 -8.79
CA HIS A 8 0.23 -17.75 -8.37
C HIS A 8 -0.75 -17.88 -9.56
N ASP A 9 -0.41 -18.76 -10.50
CA ASP A 9 -1.18 -19.07 -11.72
C ASP A 9 -1.46 -17.84 -12.60
N GLY A 10 -0.58 -16.83 -12.55
CA GLY A 10 -0.76 -15.57 -13.26
C GLY A 10 -1.85 -14.67 -12.69
N VAL A 11 -2.40 -14.98 -11.51
CA VAL A 11 -3.48 -14.22 -10.87
C VAL A 11 -2.97 -13.56 -9.59
N LEU A 12 -2.70 -12.26 -9.65
CA LEU A 12 -2.10 -11.53 -8.53
C LEU A 12 -2.90 -11.62 -7.22
N SER A 13 -4.23 -11.68 -7.26
CA SER A 13 -5.06 -11.81 -6.05
C SER A 13 -4.85 -13.13 -5.30
N ASN A 14 -4.42 -14.19 -5.99
CA ASN A 14 -4.09 -15.46 -5.34
C ASN A 14 -2.91 -15.33 -4.38
N ALA A 15 -1.98 -14.39 -4.64
CA ALA A 15 -0.85 -14.11 -3.76
C ALA A 15 -1.26 -13.57 -2.37
N PHE A 16 -2.48 -13.03 -2.26
CA PHE A 16 -2.98 -12.36 -1.06
C PHE A 16 -4.13 -13.09 -0.36
N LYS A 17 -4.54 -14.26 -0.86
CA LYS A 17 -5.64 -15.05 -0.27
C LYS A 17 -5.36 -15.38 1.19
N ASP A 18 -6.40 -15.28 2.01
CA ASP A 18 -6.39 -15.58 3.44
C ASP A 18 -5.30 -14.84 4.25
N SER A 19 -4.78 -13.73 3.72
CA SER A 19 -3.72 -12.99 4.37
C SER A 19 -4.18 -12.39 5.69
N PRO A 20 -3.51 -12.68 6.81
CA PRO A 20 -3.81 -12.08 8.11
C PRO A 20 -3.23 -10.66 8.23
N VAL A 21 -2.61 -10.13 7.17
CA VAL A 21 -1.96 -8.83 7.15
C VAL A 21 -2.99 -7.71 6.96
N ARG A 22 -2.68 -6.52 7.48
CA ARG A 22 -3.33 -5.26 7.09
C ARG A 22 -2.35 -4.54 6.18
N PHE A 23 -2.80 -4.14 5.00
CA PHE A 23 -1.98 -3.48 3.99
C PHE A 23 -2.24 -1.97 4.01
N CYS A 24 -1.18 -1.19 3.90
CA CYS A 24 -1.22 0.24 3.64
C CYS A 24 -0.43 0.47 2.35
N VAL A 25 -1.13 0.89 1.29
CA VAL A 25 -0.51 1.21 0.00
C VAL A 25 -0.58 2.71 -0.19
N VAL A 26 0.57 3.34 -0.41
CA VAL A 26 0.67 4.77 -0.69
C VAL A 26 1.37 4.95 -2.04
N SER A 27 0.89 5.88 -2.85
CA SER A 27 1.55 6.29 -4.10
C SER A 27 1.69 7.81 -4.17
N PHE A 28 2.57 8.28 -5.05
CA PHE A 28 2.82 9.70 -5.27
C PHE A 28 2.50 10.06 -6.72
N THR A 29 1.77 11.15 -6.94
CA THR A 29 1.29 11.52 -8.30
C THR A 29 2.41 11.80 -9.30
N SER A 30 3.59 12.21 -8.83
CA SER A 30 4.76 12.49 -9.67
C SER A 30 5.76 11.33 -9.73
N ASP A 31 5.49 10.19 -9.10
CA ASP A 31 6.35 9.02 -9.21
C ASP A 31 6.23 8.42 -10.63
N TRP A 32 7.31 8.55 -11.39
CA TRP A 32 7.44 8.01 -12.73
C TRP A 32 8.06 6.61 -12.75
N LEU A 33 8.72 6.22 -11.66
CA LEU A 33 9.39 4.93 -11.52
C LEU A 33 8.40 3.85 -11.08
N PHE A 34 7.50 4.20 -10.15
CA PHE A 34 6.39 3.36 -9.68
C PHE A 34 5.07 4.15 -9.74
N PRO A 35 4.47 4.29 -10.93
CA PRO A 35 3.27 5.09 -11.13
C PRO A 35 2.08 4.59 -10.29
N THR A 36 1.20 5.51 -9.87
CA THR A 36 -0.02 5.18 -9.11
C THR A 36 -0.85 4.06 -9.77
N SER A 37 -0.87 3.93 -11.10
CA SER A 37 -1.58 2.85 -11.78
C SER A 37 -1.13 1.45 -11.34
N GLU A 38 0.16 1.26 -11.05
CA GLU A 38 0.69 0.00 -10.55
C GLU A 38 0.27 -0.26 -9.10
N SER A 39 0.30 0.77 -8.23
CA SER A 39 -0.23 0.68 -6.88
C SER A 39 -1.73 0.35 -6.87
N ARG A 40 -2.51 0.93 -7.79
CA ARG A 40 -3.93 0.59 -7.96
C ARG A 40 -4.12 -0.86 -8.38
N ALA A 41 -3.27 -1.41 -9.25
CA ALA A 41 -3.32 -2.83 -9.62
C ALA A 41 -3.12 -3.75 -8.40
N ILE A 42 -2.16 -3.42 -7.53
CA ILE A 42 -1.93 -4.15 -6.26
C ILE A 42 -3.16 -4.03 -5.35
N VAL A 43 -3.71 -2.83 -5.18
CA VAL A 43 -4.91 -2.59 -4.35
C VAL A 43 -6.12 -3.35 -4.89
N HIS A 44 -6.31 -3.41 -6.20
CA HIS A 44 -7.37 -4.22 -6.82
C HIS A 44 -7.19 -5.70 -6.53
N ALA A 45 -5.98 -6.23 -6.62
CA ALA A 45 -5.69 -7.62 -6.30
C ALA A 45 -5.93 -7.94 -4.80
N LEU A 46 -5.50 -7.05 -3.90
CA LEU A 46 -5.75 -7.16 -2.47
C LEU A 46 -7.25 -7.17 -2.15
N ASN A 47 -8.02 -6.24 -2.74
CA ASN A 47 -9.47 -6.20 -2.59
C ASN A 47 -10.15 -7.46 -3.13
N ALA A 48 -9.72 -7.94 -4.30
CA ALA A 48 -10.26 -9.17 -4.90
C ALA A 48 -9.96 -10.42 -4.05
N ALA A 49 -8.88 -10.40 -3.27
CA ALA A 49 -8.52 -11.45 -2.33
C ALA A 49 -9.26 -11.36 -0.98
N GLY A 50 -10.09 -10.32 -0.76
CA GLY A 50 -10.72 -10.04 0.53
C GLY A 50 -9.74 -9.54 1.60
N ALA A 51 -8.53 -9.11 1.21
CA ALA A 51 -7.53 -8.61 2.13
C ALA A 51 -7.92 -7.22 2.66
N ARG A 52 -7.45 -6.90 3.87
CA ARG A 52 -7.66 -5.58 4.47
C ARG A 52 -6.63 -4.61 3.92
N VAL A 53 -7.05 -3.70 3.04
CA VAL A 53 -6.16 -2.71 2.42
C VAL A 53 -6.71 -1.29 2.58
N SER A 54 -5.81 -0.37 2.91
CA SER A 54 -6.02 1.07 2.77
C SER A 54 -5.14 1.60 1.64
N PHE A 55 -5.68 2.48 0.80
CA PHE A 55 -4.94 3.13 -0.28
C PHE A 55 -5.03 4.65 -0.17
N ALA A 56 -3.90 5.33 -0.36
CA ALA A 56 -3.82 6.78 -0.47
C ALA A 56 -2.90 7.18 -1.63
N GLU A 57 -3.31 8.18 -2.40
CA GLU A 57 -2.50 8.81 -3.44
C GLU A 57 -2.18 10.23 -2.99
N ILE A 58 -0.89 10.52 -2.81
CA ILE A 58 -0.38 11.80 -2.33
C ILE A 58 0.01 12.66 -3.52
N VAL A 59 -0.51 13.88 -3.56
CA VAL A 59 -0.12 14.86 -4.57
C VAL A 59 1.18 15.53 -4.15
N THR A 60 2.26 15.26 -4.88
CA THR A 60 3.59 15.85 -4.63
C THR A 60 4.34 16.00 -5.94
N ASP A 61 5.32 16.89 -5.98
CA ASP A 61 6.26 17.10 -7.09
C ASP A 61 7.64 16.45 -6.84
N LYS A 62 7.80 15.76 -5.70
CA LYS A 62 9.07 15.17 -5.26
C LYS A 62 9.37 13.79 -5.87
N GLY A 63 8.49 13.28 -6.73
CA GLY A 63 8.69 12.02 -7.44
C GLY A 63 8.76 10.80 -6.53
N HIS A 64 9.52 9.80 -6.96
CA HIS A 64 9.71 8.57 -6.22
C HIS A 64 10.28 8.80 -4.81
N ASP A 65 11.28 9.68 -4.69
CA ASP A 65 11.97 9.90 -3.42
C ASP A 65 11.13 10.66 -2.39
N ALA A 66 9.89 11.03 -2.70
CA ALA A 66 8.96 11.67 -1.78
C ALA A 66 8.86 10.93 -0.42
N PHE A 67 8.96 9.60 -0.40
CA PHE A 67 8.92 8.83 0.86
C PHE A 67 10.14 9.03 1.78
N LEU A 68 11.24 9.57 1.25
CA LEU A 68 12.46 9.91 2.01
C LEU A 68 12.52 11.38 2.41
N LEU A 69 11.60 12.19 1.89
CA LEU A 69 11.59 13.64 2.05
C LEU A 69 10.52 14.07 3.04
N ASP A 70 10.45 15.38 3.30
CA ASP A 70 9.42 15.93 4.16
C ASP A 70 8.06 15.89 3.44
N GLU A 71 7.27 14.85 3.72
CA GLU A 71 5.90 14.66 3.25
C GLU A 71 4.94 14.52 4.44
N PRO A 72 4.40 15.65 4.97
CA PRO A 72 3.53 15.63 6.14
C PRO A 72 2.29 14.73 5.98
N GLU A 73 1.73 14.66 4.76
CA GLU A 73 0.59 13.81 4.45
C GLU A 73 0.95 12.32 4.57
N LEU A 74 2.11 11.91 4.05
CA LEU A 74 2.63 10.54 4.19
C LEU A 74 2.79 10.18 5.67
N PHE A 75 3.44 11.05 6.45
CA PHE A 75 3.65 10.79 7.88
C PHE A 75 2.34 10.69 8.65
N ALA A 76 1.34 11.51 8.33
CA ALA A 76 0.02 11.44 8.93
C ALA A 76 -0.70 10.13 8.60
N ILE A 77 -0.66 9.69 7.33
CA ILE A 77 -1.25 8.42 6.88
C ILE A 77 -0.61 7.23 7.59
N VAL A 78 0.73 7.16 7.56
CA VAL A 78 1.48 6.04 8.18
C VAL A 78 1.23 6.00 9.68
N ARG A 79 1.25 7.16 10.36
CA ARG A 79 0.93 7.23 11.79
C ARG A 79 -0.47 6.73 12.09
N GLY A 80 -1.48 7.24 11.37
CA GLY A 80 -2.87 6.81 11.58
C GLY A 80 -3.08 5.32 11.32
N PHE A 81 -2.43 4.77 10.29
CA PHE A 81 -2.46 3.34 9.99
C PHE A 81 -1.84 2.51 11.12
N LEU A 82 -0.67 2.90 11.62
CA LEU A 82 0.02 2.20 12.70
C LEU A 82 -0.73 2.31 14.03
N GLU A 83 -1.31 3.47 14.35
CA GLU A 83 -2.14 3.63 15.55
C GLU A 83 -3.41 2.76 15.50
N ALA A 84 -4.05 2.68 14.33
CA ALA A 84 -5.20 1.79 14.13
C ALA A 84 -4.80 0.31 14.27
N ALA A 85 -3.63 -0.09 13.73
CA ALA A 85 -3.09 -1.43 13.88
C ALA A 85 -2.75 -1.75 15.35
N ARG A 86 -2.08 -0.81 16.04
CA ARG A 86 -1.75 -0.89 17.48
C ARG A 86 -3.00 -1.14 18.32
N LYS A 87 -4.05 -0.35 18.10
CA LYS A 87 -5.36 -0.51 18.76
C LYS A 87 -6.01 -1.86 18.44
N ALA A 88 -5.97 -2.29 17.18
CA ALA A 88 -6.51 -3.59 16.78
C ALA A 88 -5.77 -4.79 17.41
N CYS A 89 -4.51 -4.61 17.79
CA CYS A 89 -3.70 -5.59 18.51
C CYS A 89 -3.85 -5.49 20.05
N GLY A 90 -4.61 -4.53 20.57
CA GLY A 90 -4.82 -4.37 22.02
C GLY A 90 -3.62 -3.82 22.79
N LEU A 91 -2.69 -3.13 22.11
CA LEU A 91 -1.60 -2.44 22.78
C LEU A 91 -2.12 -1.11 23.34
N GLU A 92 -1.69 -0.70 24.54
CA GLU A 92 -1.98 0.60 25.17
C GLU A 92 -0.99 1.69 24.69
N PRO A 93 -1.36 3.00 24.76
CA PRO A 93 -0.57 4.11 24.19
C PRO A 93 0.88 4.16 24.65
#